data_AF-A0A225WNH8-F1
#
_entry.id   AF-A0A225WNH8-F1
#
_cell.length_a   1.000
_cell.length_b   1.000
_cell.length_c   1.000
_cell.angle_alpha   90.00
_cell.angle_beta   90.00
_cell.angle_gamma   90.00
#
_symmetry.space_group_name_H-M   'P 1'
#
loop_
_entity.id
_entity.type
_entity.pdbx_description
1 polymer ?
#
loop_
_entity_poly.entity_id
_entity_poly.type
_entity_poly.pdbx_seq_one_letter_code
_entity_poly.pdbx_strand_id
1 'polypeptide(L)'
;MKYLFMLVLLNMLKQRQTSLFGDGIFRCVPSKFKQWMVFPTYDRPTKSFIQSIFIFCTSIKYDMYFQATRLFLDATDQAMQPQYS
;
A
#
# COMPACT_ATOMS: atom_id res chain seq x y z
N MET A 1 -13.11 6.35 -1.94
CA MET A 1 -11.78 5.76 -2.22
C MET A 1 -11.89 4.83 -3.42
N LYS A 2 -10.92 4.85 -4.34
CA LYS A 2 -10.79 3.82 -5.38
C LYS A 2 -9.41 3.18 -5.25
N TYR A 3 -9.34 1.87 -5.39
CA TYR A 3 -8.13 1.08 -5.25
C TYR A 3 -7.86 0.29 -6.54
N LEU A 4 -6.58 0.13 -6.86
CA LEU A 4 -6.13 -0.77 -7.90
C LEU A 4 -5.06 -1.68 -7.29
N PHE A 5 -5.35 -2.97 -7.25
CA PHE A 5 -4.40 -4.00 -6.86
C PHE A 5 -3.82 -4.62 -8.13
N MET A 6 -2.50 -4.74 -8.22
CA MET A 6 -1.90 -5.69 -9.15
C MET A 6 -1.92 -7.07 -8.51
N LEU A 7 -2.77 -7.97 -9.02
CA LEU A 7 -2.96 -9.34 -8.51
C LEU A 7 -1.65 -10.12 -8.37
N VAL A 8 -0.68 -9.92 -9.27
CA VAL A 8 0.65 -10.57 -9.22
C VAL A 8 1.43 -10.16 -7.97
N LEU A 9 1.28 -8.91 -7.53
CA LEU A 9 1.99 -8.34 -6.38
C LEU A 9 1.34 -8.68 -5.03
N LEU A 10 0.06 -9.08 -5.03
CA LEU A 10 -0.62 -9.55 -3.82
C LEU A 10 0.07 -10.81 -3.24
N ASN A 11 0.53 -11.71 -4.11
CA ASN A 11 1.25 -12.91 -3.68
C ASN A 11 2.63 -12.60 -3.09
N MET A 12 3.27 -11.52 -3.53
CA MET A 12 4.54 -11.05 -2.95
C MET A 12 4.31 -10.54 -1.52
N LEU A 13 3.19 -9.87 -1.28
CA LEU A 13 2.81 -9.37 0.05
C LEU A 13 2.54 -10.48 1.07
N LYS A 14 2.14 -11.67 0.61
CA LYS A 14 1.92 -12.85 1.47
C LYS A 14 3.22 -13.54 1.89
N GLN A 15 4.37 -13.12 1.36
CA GLN A 15 5.66 -13.68 1.76
C GLN A 15 6.03 -13.25 3.18
N ARG A 16 6.64 -14.16 3.95
CA ARG A 16 7.07 -13.86 5.32
C ARG A 16 8.16 -12.78 5.33
N GLN A 17 8.07 -11.88 6.30
CA GLN A 17 9.04 -10.79 6.54
C GLN A 17 9.16 -9.79 5.38
N THR A 18 8.02 -9.49 4.74
CA THR A 18 7.93 -8.46 3.72
C THR A 18 7.94 -7.08 4.37
N SER A 19 8.91 -6.25 3.99
CA SER A 19 8.96 -4.85 4.42
C SER A 19 8.16 -3.99 3.45
N LEU A 20 7.37 -3.07 3.99
CA LEU A 20 6.62 -2.11 3.21
C LEU A 20 7.04 -0.70 3.52
N PHE A 21 7.02 0.11 2.47
CA PHE A 21 7.18 1.54 2.57
C PHE A 21 5.91 2.18 2.03
N GLY A 22 5.36 3.15 2.76
CA GLY A 22 4.19 3.91 2.33
C GLY A 22 4.64 5.28 1.85
N ASP A 23 4.40 5.59 0.58
CA ASP A 23 4.65 6.91 0.01
C ASP A 23 3.34 7.60 -0.36
N GLY A 24 3.27 8.89 -0.07
CA GLY A 24 2.09 9.73 -0.26
C GLY A 24 2.37 10.85 -1.26
N ILE A 25 1.84 10.72 -2.47
CA ILE A 25 1.95 11.73 -3.52
C ILE A 25 0.72 12.65 -3.46
N PHE A 26 0.93 13.92 -3.12
CA PHE A 26 -0.14 14.92 -3.00
C PHE A 26 -0.37 15.76 -4.27
N ARG A 27 0.54 15.67 -5.25
CA ARG A 27 0.49 16.45 -6.50
C ARG A 27 0.07 15.56 -7.67
N CYS A 28 -0.48 16.16 -8.73
CA CYS A 28 -0.83 15.48 -9.98
C CYS A 28 -1.88 14.35 -9.85
N VAL A 29 -2.80 14.47 -8.89
CA VAL A 29 -3.92 13.52 -8.74
C VAL A 29 -5.15 13.99 -9.52
N PRO A 30 -6.00 13.08 -10.05
CA PRO A 30 -7.22 13.47 -10.74
C PRO A 30 -8.12 14.32 -9.84
N SER A 31 -8.88 15.26 -10.40
CA SER A 31 -9.63 16.30 -9.67
C SER A 31 -10.55 15.80 -8.55
N LYS A 32 -11.00 14.54 -8.63
CA LYS A 32 -11.86 13.88 -7.63
C LYS A 32 -11.11 13.36 -6.41
N PHE A 33 -9.77 13.37 -6.43
CA PHE A 33 -8.91 12.82 -5.38
C PHE A 33 -8.00 13.91 -4.81
N LYS A 34 -7.57 13.70 -3.57
CA LYS A 34 -6.72 14.64 -2.82
C LYS A 34 -5.29 14.13 -2.64
N GLN A 35 -5.09 12.82 -2.74
CA GLN A 35 -3.80 12.19 -2.57
C GLN A 35 -3.79 10.83 -3.27
N TRP A 36 -2.62 10.46 -3.77
CA TRP A 36 -2.32 9.15 -4.31
C TRP A 36 -1.29 8.48 -3.39
N MET A 37 -1.69 7.38 -2.78
CA MET A 37 -0.83 6.61 -1.90
C MET A 37 -0.31 5.39 -2.66
N VAL A 38 0.99 5.18 -2.55
CA VAL A 38 1.69 4.05 -3.16
C VAL A 38 2.35 3.26 -2.04
N PHE A 39 2.15 1.95 -2.06
CA PHE A 39 2.84 1.05 -1.13
C PHE A 39 3.79 0.16 -1.93
N PRO A 40 5.06 0.56 -2.07
CA PRO A 40 6.09 -0.36 -2.49
C PRO A 40 6.33 -1.48 -1.48
N THR A 41 6.57 -2.67 -2.01
CA THR A 41 6.93 -3.90 -1.31
C THR A 41 8.39 -4.20 -1.59
N TYR A 42 9.15 -4.52 -0.55
CA TYR A 42 10.53 -4.92 -0.71
C TYR A 42 10.63 -6.35 -1.24
N ASP A 43 11.12 -6.50 -2.47
CA ASP A 43 11.44 -7.79 -3.06
C ASP A 43 12.89 -8.18 -2.71
N ARG A 44 13.03 -9.22 -1.88
CA ARG A 44 14.34 -9.68 -1.40
C ARG A 44 15.23 -10.24 -2.53
N PRO A 45 14.73 -11.10 -3.43
CA PRO A 45 15.49 -11.58 -4.58
C PRO A 45 16.16 -10.47 -5.40
N THR A 46 15.41 -9.42 -5.77
CA THR A 46 15.94 -8.31 -6.58
C THR A 46 16.50 -7.16 -5.75
N LYS A 47 16.40 -7.23 -4.42
CA LYS A 47 16.76 -6.18 -3.46
C LYS A 47 16.15 -4.82 -3.80
N SER A 48 14.95 -4.82 -4.38
CA SER A 48 14.32 -3.64 -4.96
C SER A 48 12.90 -3.44 -4.42
N PHE A 49 12.44 -2.20 -4.42
CA PHE A 49 11.07 -1.86 -4.05
C PHE A 49 10.17 -1.92 -5.27
N ILE A 50 9.22 -2.87 -5.27
CA ILE A 50 8.25 -3.03 -6.34
C ILE A 50 6.92 -2.44 -5.89
N GLN A 51 6.34 -1.55 -6.69
CA GLN A 51 5.05 -0.93 -6.38
C GLN A 51 3.94 -1.98 -6.43
N SER A 52 3.33 -2.30 -5.28
CA SER A 52 2.32 -3.36 -5.18
C SER A 52 0.90 -2.84 -5.12
N ILE A 53 0.69 -1.69 -4.50
CA ILE A 53 -0.65 -1.14 -4.25
C ILE A 53 -0.69 0.35 -4.55
N PHE A 54 -1.78 0.76 -5.20
CA PHE A 54 -2.11 2.14 -5.49
C PHE A 54 -3.49 2.49 -4.93
N ILE A 55 -3.56 3.52 -4.09
CA ILE A 55 -4.81 3.97 -3.48
C ILE A 55 -5.03 5.44 -3.81
N PHE A 56 -6.16 5.74 -4.42
CA PHE A 56 -6.62 7.11 -4.62
C PHE A 56 -7.51 7.54 -3.46
N CYS A 57 -6.97 8.43 -2.64
CA CYS A 57 -7.62 8.96 -1.46
C CYS A 57 -8.43 10.21 -1.82
N THR A 58 -9.70 10.25 -1.38
CA THR A 58 -10.59 11.40 -1.54
C THR A 58 -10.46 12.41 -0.39
N SER A 59 -9.71 12.08 0.65
CA SER A 59 -9.47 12.90 1.85
C SER A 59 -8.08 12.55 2.43
N ILE A 60 -7.47 13.50 3.14
CA ILE A 60 -6.14 13.40 3.76
C ILE A 60 -6.20 13.24 5.29
N LYS A 61 -7.36 12.81 5.82
CA LYS A 61 -7.59 12.62 7.25
C LYS A 61 -7.04 11.28 7.74
N TYR A 62 -6.74 11.19 9.04
CA TYR A 62 -6.30 9.97 9.72
C TYR A 62 -7.15 8.74 9.37
N ASP A 63 -8.48 8.88 9.40
CA ASP A 63 -9.40 7.77 9.11
C ASP A 63 -9.21 7.16 7.72
N MET A 64 -8.84 7.97 6.71
CA MET A 64 -8.54 7.47 5.36
C MET A 64 -7.28 6.62 5.34
N TYR A 65 -6.23 7.06 6.05
CA TYR A 65 -4.99 6.29 6.18
C TYR A 65 -5.22 4.99 6.92
N PHE A 66 -6.00 5.04 8.00
CA PHE A 66 -6.35 3.85 8.76
C PHE A 66 -7.17 2.84 7.94
N GLN A 67 -8.14 3.31 7.15
CA GLN A 67 -8.91 2.45 6.24
C GLN A 67 -8.05 1.86 5.12
N ALA A 68 -7.14 2.65 4.54
CA ALA A 68 -6.19 2.18 3.55
C ALA A 68 -5.30 1.04 4.10
N THR A 69 -4.77 1.21 5.31
CA THR A 69 -3.96 0.19 5.98
C THR A 69 -4.77 -1.07 6.34
N ARG A 70 -6.04 -0.93 6.74
CA ARG A 70 -6.91 -2.10 7.01
C ARG A 70 -7.20 -2.91 5.75
N LEU A 71 -7.60 -2.24 4.66
CA LEU A 71 -7.84 -2.90 3.37
C LEU A 71 -6.63 -3.70 2.91
N PHE A 72 -5.45 -3.14 3.16
CA PHE A 72 -4.19 -3.77 2.88
C PHE A 72 -3.94 -5.02 3.74
N LEU A 73 -4.12 -4.93 5.06
CA LEU A 73 -3.99 -6.08 5.95
C LEU A 73 -4.94 -7.22 5.53
N ASP A 74 -6.18 -6.89 5.17
CA ASP A 74 -7.16 -7.86 4.71
C ASP A 74 -6.74 -8.52 3.38
N ALA A 75 -6.20 -7.74 2.43
CA ALA A 75 -5.73 -8.26 1.14
C ALA A 75 -4.52 -9.21 1.26
N THR A 76 -3.81 -9.18 2.38
CA THR A 76 -2.62 -10.00 2.64
C THR A 76 -2.88 -11.17 3.58
N ASP A 77 -4.15 -11.48 3.86
CA ASP A 77 -4.56 -12.50 4.84
C ASP A 77 -3.91 -12.26 6.22
N GLN A 78 -3.68 -11.00 6.60
CA GLN A 78 -2.99 -10.59 7.82
C GLN A 78 -1.58 -11.19 7.97
N ALA A 79 -0.94 -11.58 6.87
CA ALA A 79 0.39 -12.19 6.88
C ALA A 79 1.51 -11.22 7.32
N MET A 80 1.21 -9.93 7.39
CA MET A 80 2.17 -8.89 7.73
C MET A 80 2.12 -8.59 9.22
N GLN A 81 3.27 -8.71 9.87
CA GLN A 81 3.42 -8.33 11.25
C GLN A 81 4.02 -6.92 11.31
N PRO A 82 3.43 -6.00 12.10
CA PRO A 82 4.10 -4.75 12.41
C PRO A 82 5.42 -5.06 13.12
N GLN A 83 6.54 -4.69 12.52
CA GLN A 83 7.80 -4.63 13.25
C GLN A 83 7.74 -3.39 14.15
N TYR A 84 7.43 -3.61 15.43
CA TYR A 84 7.78 -2.66 16.47
C TYR A 84 9.30 -2.70 16.59
N SER A 85 9.96 -1.64 16.10
CA SER A 85 11.35 -1.33 16.46
C SER A 85 11.40 -0.77 17.86
#